data_AF-A0A645J6U2-F1
#
_entry.id   AF-A0A645J6U2-F1
#
_cell.length_a   1.000
_cell.length_b   1.000
_cell.length_c   1.000
_cell.angle_alpha   90.00
_cell.angle_beta   90.00
_cell.angle_gamma   90.00
#
_symmetry.space_group_name_H-M   'P 1'
#
loop_
_entity.id
_entity.type
_entity.pdbx_description
1 polymer ?
#
loop_
_entity_poly.entity_id
_entity_poly.type
_entity_poly.pdbx_seq_one_letter_code
_entity_poly.pdbx_strand_id
1 'polypeptide(L)'
;MDAITLGNHAFSKGEILTTMGDCPNLIRPMNLLPTDIGKSYLVKEVCGLKIAVINLCGKVFMDRVDKTPYECMDDLLRRVKADIYFVDLHGEATAEKQTFWHHYRNRVQIVVGTHTHVQTEDECVVEGSA
;
A
#
# COMPACT_ATOMS: atom_id res chain seq x y z
N MET A 1 11.72 -12.95 -4.41
CA MET A 1 10.74 -11.95 -3.93
C MET A 1 10.42 -11.01 -5.07
N ASP A 2 9.13 -10.92 -5.41
CA ASP A 2 8.66 -10.15 -6.57
C ASP A 2 8.24 -8.73 -6.22
N ALA A 3 7.82 -8.47 -4.99
CA ALA A 3 7.56 -7.14 -4.46
C ALA A 3 7.93 -7.11 -2.98
N ILE A 4 8.43 -5.97 -2.52
CA ILE A 4 8.72 -5.70 -1.10
C ILE A 4 8.02 -4.39 -0.76
N THR A 5 7.06 -4.45 0.16
CA THR A 5 6.41 -3.28 0.75
C THR A 5 7.10 -2.93 2.06
N LEU A 6 7.43 -1.64 2.24
CA LEU A 6 7.91 -1.09 3.51
C LEU A 6 6.74 -0.54 4.34
N GLY A 7 7.04 0.11 5.46
CA GLY A 7 6.04 0.77 6.30
C GLY A 7 6.53 2.11 6.82
N ASN A 8 6.06 2.50 8.00
CA ASN A 8 6.47 3.69 8.73
C ASN A 8 8.01 3.81 8.94
N HIS A 9 8.74 2.69 8.93
CA HIS A 9 10.19 2.68 9.05
C HIS A 9 10.98 2.75 7.73
N ALA A 10 10.32 3.06 6.60
CA ALA A 10 10.96 3.06 5.29
C ALA A 10 12.25 3.90 5.20
N PHE A 11 12.35 4.97 6.01
CA PHE A 11 13.48 5.91 6.01
C PHE A 11 14.34 5.86 7.28
N SER A 12 14.21 4.81 8.09
CA SER A 12 14.96 4.70 9.36
C SER A 12 16.47 4.49 9.16
N LYS A 13 16.91 4.09 7.97
CA LYS A 13 18.32 3.89 7.60
C LYS A 13 18.72 4.88 6.52
N GLY A 14 19.67 5.77 6.79
CA GLY A 14 20.05 6.85 5.87
C GLY A 14 20.46 6.37 4.47
N GLU A 15 21.08 5.20 4.37
CA GLU A 15 21.48 4.58 3.09
C GLU A 15 20.33 4.46 2.10
N ILE A 16 19.12 4.17 2.59
CA ILE A 16 17.93 3.95 1.76
C ILE A 16 17.56 5.19 0.94
N LEU A 17 17.93 6.38 1.38
CA LEU A 17 17.68 7.64 0.66
C LEU A 17 18.43 7.67 -0.68
N THR A 18 19.54 6.94 -0.78
CA THR A 18 20.38 6.87 -1.99
C THR A 18 20.22 5.56 -2.76
N THR A 19 19.91 4.45 -2.07
CA THR A 19 19.89 3.11 -2.68
C THR A 19 18.51 2.63 -3.10
N MET A 20 17.42 3.30 -2.68
CA MET A 20 16.06 2.85 -3.00
C MET A 20 15.78 2.81 -4.51
N GLY A 21 16.41 3.70 -5.29
CA GLY A 21 16.30 3.71 -6.75
C GLY A 21 16.87 2.46 -7.44
N ASP A 22 17.87 1.82 -6.82
CA ASP A 22 18.53 0.62 -7.33
C ASP A 22 17.74 -0.66 -7.03
N CYS A 23 16.66 -0.56 -6.25
CA CYS A 23 15.85 -1.68 -5.79
C CYS A 23 14.52 -1.74 -6.58
N PRO A 24 14.45 -2.39 -7.75
CA PRO A 24 13.30 -2.27 -8.67
C PRO A 24 11.99 -2.81 -8.11
N ASN A 25 12.06 -3.78 -7.20
CA ASN A 25 10.90 -4.44 -6.58
C ASN A 25 10.53 -3.84 -5.21
N LEU A 26 11.22 -2.79 -4.75
CA LEU A 26 10.99 -2.16 -3.45
C LEU A 26 10.03 -0.98 -3.58
N ILE A 27 8.97 -0.98 -2.78
CA ILE A 27 8.02 0.12 -2.70
C ILE A 27 7.77 0.56 -1.26
N ARG A 28 7.57 1.86 -1.08
CA ARG A 28 7.31 2.51 0.22
C ARG A 28 5.92 3.13 0.24
N PRO A 29 5.32 3.41 1.43
CA PRO A 29 3.97 3.96 1.48
C PRO A 29 3.85 5.27 0.72
N MET A 30 2.88 5.44 -0.17
CA MET A 30 2.76 6.63 -1.05
C MET A 30 2.73 7.96 -0.30
N ASN A 31 2.10 7.96 0.87
CA ASN A 31 1.81 9.14 1.67
C ASN A 31 2.78 9.35 2.85
N LEU A 32 3.88 8.60 2.95
CA LEU A 32 4.88 8.80 4.00
C LEU A 32 5.93 9.86 3.56
N LEU A 33 6.24 10.86 4.40
CA LEU A 33 7.25 11.85 4.05
C LEU A 33 8.68 11.27 4.17
N PRO A 34 9.62 11.57 3.23
CA PRO A 34 9.51 12.52 2.10
C PRO A 34 8.97 11.89 0.81
N THR A 35 7.78 12.30 0.34
CA THR A 35 6.96 11.61 -0.68
C THR A 35 7.56 11.53 -2.09
N ASP A 36 8.61 12.30 -2.37
CA ASP A 36 9.33 12.38 -3.63
C ASP A 36 10.42 11.30 -3.81
N ILE A 37 10.75 10.56 -2.74
CA ILE A 37 11.78 9.51 -2.78
C ILE A 37 11.17 8.12 -2.96
N GLY A 38 11.65 7.42 -3.98
CA GLY A 38 11.32 6.02 -4.24
C GLY A 38 9.98 5.81 -4.93
N LYS A 39 9.62 4.53 -5.11
CA LYS A 39 8.35 4.14 -5.74
C LYS A 39 7.32 3.80 -4.66
N SER A 40 6.05 4.11 -4.94
CA SER A 40 4.93 3.81 -4.05
C SER A 40 4.02 2.68 -4.54
N TYR A 41 4.20 2.28 -5.79
CA TYR A 41 3.55 1.14 -6.39
C TYR A 41 4.45 0.56 -7.49
N LEU A 42 4.15 -0.68 -7.88
CA LEU A 42 4.70 -1.31 -9.09
C LEU A 42 3.59 -2.08 -9.79
N VAL A 43 3.73 -2.25 -11.11
CA VAL A 43 2.80 -3.06 -11.91
C VAL A 43 3.59 -4.22 -12.50
N LYS A 44 3.10 -5.44 -12.30
CA LYS A 44 3.67 -6.66 -12.88
C LYS A 44 2.65 -7.37 -13.72
N GLU A 45 3.11 -7.98 -14.80
CA GLU A 45 2.30 -8.89 -15.59
C GLU A 45 2.52 -10.32 -15.09
N VAL A 46 1.44 -10.98 -14.68
CA VAL A 46 1.45 -12.35 -14.17
C VAL A 46 0.32 -13.10 -14.86
N CYS A 47 0.63 -14.16 -15.59
CA CYS A 47 -0.36 -14.95 -16.33
C CYS A 47 -1.26 -14.10 -17.26
N GLY A 48 -0.70 -13.05 -17.88
CA GLY A 48 -1.42 -12.13 -18.76
C GLY A 48 -2.28 -11.07 -18.05
N LEU A 49 -2.29 -11.04 -16.71
CA LEU A 49 -2.98 -10.02 -15.91
C LEU A 49 -1.98 -8.99 -15.38
N LYS A 50 -2.35 -7.72 -15.42
CA LYS A 50 -1.61 -6.63 -14.77
C LYS A 50 -2.02 -6.53 -13.31
N ILE A 51 -1.07 -6.77 -12.42
CA ILE A 51 -1.22 -6.65 -10.98
C ILE A 51 -0.48 -5.40 -10.51
N ALA A 52 -1.21 -4.42 -9.98
CA ALA A 52 -0.66 -3.26 -9.31
C ALA A 52 -0.50 -3.56 -7.82
N VAL A 53 0.73 -3.59 -7.32
CA VAL A 53 1.03 -3.67 -5.89
C VAL A 53 1.22 -2.26 -5.38
N ILE A 54 0.43 -1.85 -4.38
CA ILE A 54 0.38 -0.50 -3.84
C ILE A 54 0.68 -0.54 -2.35
N ASN A 55 1.45 0.44 -1.88
CA ASN A 55 1.74 0.61 -0.47
C ASN A 55 1.19 1.95 0.02
N LEU A 56 0.41 1.93 1.11
CA LEU A 56 -0.20 3.09 1.74
C LEU A 56 0.03 3.05 3.25
N CYS A 57 0.10 4.22 3.88
CA CYS A 57 0.16 4.36 5.32
C CYS A 57 -1.20 4.84 5.85
N GLY A 58 -1.71 4.19 6.91
CA GLY A 58 -2.80 4.76 7.71
C GLY A 58 -2.38 6.09 8.33
N LYS A 59 -3.33 6.96 8.69
CA LYS A 59 -3.05 8.26 9.32
C LYS A 59 -3.38 8.27 10.80
N VAL A 60 -4.28 7.40 11.26
CA VAL A 60 -4.67 7.36 12.67
C VAL A 60 -3.56 6.69 13.48
N PHE A 61 -3.02 7.40 14.46
CA PHE A 61 -1.87 7.00 15.31
C PHE A 61 -0.55 6.77 14.56
N MET A 62 -0.42 7.33 13.35
CA MET A 62 0.77 7.21 12.51
C MET A 62 1.42 8.59 12.30
N ASP A 63 2.75 8.63 12.36
CA ASP A 63 3.51 9.87 12.17
C ASP A 63 3.99 10.06 10.72
N ARG A 64 4.26 11.32 10.37
CA ARG A 64 4.88 11.73 9.09
C ARG A 64 4.08 11.33 7.84
N VAL A 65 2.76 11.18 7.99
CA VAL A 65 1.84 10.91 6.89
C VAL A 65 1.27 12.23 6.36
N ASP A 66 1.50 12.51 5.08
CA ASP A 66 1.06 13.73 4.40
C ASP A 66 -0.44 13.68 4.08
N LYS A 67 -0.79 13.08 2.93
CA LYS A 67 -2.17 12.83 2.49
C LYS A 67 -2.78 11.63 3.20
N THR A 68 -4.11 11.59 3.26
CA THR A 68 -4.83 10.39 3.70
C THR A 68 -4.62 9.22 2.72
N PRO A 69 -4.72 7.96 3.17
CA PRO A 69 -4.64 6.82 2.26
C PRO A 69 -5.73 6.85 1.17
N TYR A 70 -6.88 7.46 1.47
CA TYR A 70 -8.00 7.62 0.53
C TYR A 70 -7.64 8.55 -0.64
N GLU A 71 -7.12 9.75 -0.34
CA GLU A 71 -6.68 10.70 -1.37
C GLU A 71 -5.62 10.09 -2.29
N CYS A 72 -4.66 9.36 -1.71
CA CYS A 72 -3.63 8.66 -2.47
C CYS A 72 -4.22 7.54 -3.34
N MET A 73 -5.16 6.77 -2.81
CA MET A 73 -5.77 5.68 -3.57
C MET A 73 -6.62 6.20 -4.73
N ASP A 74 -7.39 7.27 -4.54
CA ASP A 74 -8.17 7.89 -5.62
C ASP A 74 -7.28 8.52 -6.69
N ASP A 75 -6.17 9.16 -6.31
CA ASP A 75 -5.16 9.65 -7.25
C ASP A 75 -4.56 8.49 -8.07
N LEU A 76 -4.25 7.36 -7.42
CA LEU A 76 -3.67 6.19 -8.08
C LEU A 76 -4.65 5.53 -9.06
N LEU A 77 -5.89 5.28 -8.65
CA LEU A 77 -6.90 4.62 -9.49
C LEU A 77 -7.26 5.43 -10.76
N ARG A 78 -7.04 6.75 -10.73
CA ARG A 78 -7.18 7.60 -11.92
C ARG A 78 -6.04 7.41 -12.93
N ARG A 79 -4.82 7.15 -12.45
CA ARG A 79 -3.59 7.16 -13.27
C ARG A 79 -3.11 5.77 -13.67
N VAL A 80 -3.31 4.77 -12.81
CA VAL A 80 -2.83 3.41 -12.99
C VAL A 80 -4.01 2.53 -13.39
N LYS A 81 -3.84 1.76 -14.47
CA LYS A 81 -4.81 0.77 -14.94
C LYS A 81 -4.20 -0.62 -14.82
N ALA A 82 -4.82 -1.44 -13.98
CA ALA A 82 -4.46 -2.82 -13.70
C ALA A 82 -5.74 -3.67 -13.60
N ASP A 83 -5.60 -4.97 -13.83
CA ASP A 83 -6.68 -5.95 -13.67
C ASP A 83 -6.90 -6.28 -12.19
N ILE A 84 -5.81 -6.25 -11.41
CA ILE A 84 -5.81 -6.51 -9.97
C ILE A 84 -5.07 -5.39 -9.24
N TYR A 85 -5.69 -4.80 -8.23
CA TYR A 85 -5.04 -3.91 -7.27
C TYR A 85 -4.85 -4.65 -5.96
N PHE A 86 -3.59 -4.82 -5.56
CA PHE A 86 -3.15 -5.39 -4.30
C PHE A 86 -2.64 -4.26 -3.40
N VAL A 87 -3.34 -3.95 -2.33
CA VAL A 87 -3.01 -2.85 -1.42
C VAL A 87 -2.48 -3.40 -0.11
N ASP A 88 -1.26 -3.00 0.25
CA ASP A 88 -0.76 -3.05 1.62
C ASP A 88 -1.10 -1.73 2.32
N LEU A 89 -2.00 -1.78 3.30
CA LEU A 89 -2.37 -0.65 4.14
C LEU A 89 -1.67 -0.78 5.51
N HIS A 90 -0.47 -0.20 5.58
CA HIS A 90 0.36 -0.15 6.78
C HIS A 90 -0.18 0.88 7.78
N GLY A 91 -1.01 0.46 8.72
CA GLY A 91 -1.67 1.36 9.67
C GLY A 91 -1.95 0.72 11.03
N GLU A 92 -2.15 1.56 12.04
CA GLU A 92 -2.35 1.11 13.43
C GLU A 92 -3.83 0.83 13.73
N ALA A 93 -4.71 1.79 13.42
CA ALA A 93 -6.10 1.71 13.81
C ALA A 93 -6.90 0.69 12.97
N THR A 94 -7.52 -0.28 13.65
CA THR A 94 -8.42 -1.27 13.04
C THR A 94 -9.60 -0.61 12.30
N ALA A 95 -10.17 0.44 12.89
CA ALA A 95 -11.27 1.19 12.29
C ALA A 95 -10.88 1.82 10.95
N GLU A 96 -9.65 2.33 10.81
CA GLU A 96 -9.18 2.93 9.55
C GLU A 96 -9.00 1.85 8.47
N LYS A 97 -8.42 0.70 8.83
CA LYS A 97 -8.26 -0.45 7.93
C LYS A 97 -9.60 -0.98 7.41
N GLN A 98 -10.53 -1.24 8.32
CA GLN A 98 -11.86 -1.76 7.98
C GLN A 98 -12.68 -0.75 7.16
N THR A 99 -12.60 0.55 7.50
CA THR A 99 -13.27 1.60 6.72
C THR A 99 -12.68 1.70 5.30
N PHE A 100 -11.36 1.62 5.16
CA PHE A 100 -10.70 1.65 3.86
C PHE A 100 -11.13 0.48 2.98
N TRP A 101 -11.14 -0.73 3.56
CA TRP A 101 -11.64 -1.93 2.90
C TRP A 101 -13.08 -1.74 2.40
N HIS A 102 -14.02 -1.37 3.28
CA HIS A 102 -15.41 -1.17 2.90
C HIS A 102 -15.61 -0.11 1.82
N HIS A 103 -14.77 0.93 1.83
CA HIS A 103 -14.84 2.00 0.84
C HIS A 103 -14.35 1.56 -0.54
N TYR A 104 -13.29 0.74 -0.62
CA TYR A 104 -12.63 0.38 -1.88
C TYR A 104 -12.92 -1.04 -2.40
N ARG A 105 -13.60 -1.91 -1.65
CA ARG A 105 -13.86 -3.31 -2.02
C ARG A 105 -14.51 -3.53 -3.41
N ASN A 106 -15.20 -2.53 -3.96
CA ASN A 106 -15.80 -2.63 -5.31
C ASN A 106 -14.85 -2.18 -6.44
N ARG A 107 -13.64 -1.72 -6.10
CA ARG A 107 -12.65 -1.13 -7.02
C ARG A 107 -11.27 -1.77 -6.89
N VAL A 108 -11.00 -2.42 -5.76
CA VAL A 108 -9.70 -3.00 -5.37
C VAL A 108 -9.95 -4.44 -4.94
N GLN A 109 -9.15 -5.36 -5.48
CA GLN A 109 -9.35 -6.80 -5.31
C GLN A 109 -8.76 -7.32 -4.01
N ILE A 110 -7.67 -6.74 -3.50
CA ILE A 110 -6.99 -7.25 -2.30
C ILE A 110 -6.57 -6.07 -1.42
N VAL A 111 -6.97 -6.08 -0.15
CA VAL A 111 -6.45 -5.16 0.88
C VAL A 111 -5.93 -5.94 2.09
N VAL A 112 -4.61 -5.85 2.33
CA VAL A 112 -3.96 -6.45 3.49
C VAL A 112 -3.49 -5.36 4.45
N GLY A 113 -3.88 -5.46 5.72
CA GLY A 113 -3.42 -4.56 6.77
C GLY A 113 -2.14 -5.06 7.44
N THR A 114 -1.13 -4.21 7.58
CA THR A 114 0.15 -4.53 8.24
C THR A 114 0.40 -3.64 9.47
N HIS A 115 1.65 -3.44 9.92
CA HIS A 115 2.08 -2.67 11.11
C HIS A 115 1.94 -3.32 12.49
N THR A 116 0.79 -3.91 12.83
CA THR A 116 0.48 -4.32 14.22
C THR A 116 1.25 -5.55 14.71
N HIS A 117 1.97 -6.23 13.82
CA HIS A 117 2.80 -7.42 14.08
C HIS A 117 2.05 -8.64 14.67
N VAL A 118 0.72 -8.59 14.72
CA VAL A 118 -0.14 -9.69 15.17
C VAL A 118 -1.19 -9.93 14.09
N GLN A 119 -1.27 -11.17 13.62
CA GLN A 119 -2.27 -11.60 12.64
C GLN A 119 -3.67 -11.56 13.26
N THR A 120 -4.64 -11.12 12.46
CA THR A 120 -6.07 -11.16 12.75
C THR A 120 -6.73 -12.40 12.13
N GLU A 121 -7.91 -12.75 12.60
CA GLU A 121 -8.79 -13.81 12.06
C GLU A 121 -10.03 -13.17 11.39
N ASP A 122 -9.80 -12.07 10.66
CA ASP A 122 -10.84 -11.30 9.97
C ASP A 122 -10.74 -11.43 8.44
N GLU A 123 -10.01 -12.43 7.94
CA GLU A 123 -9.94 -12.70 6.51
C GLU A 123 -11.33 -12.99 5.94
N CYS A 124 -11.69 -12.30 4.87
CA CYS A 124 -12.99 -12.46 4.24
C CYS A 124 -12.91 -12.16 2.75
N VAL A 125 -13.86 -12.69 1.99
CA VAL A 125 -14.04 -12.36 0.58
C VAL A 125 -15.45 -11.86 0.38
N VAL A 126 -15.58 -10.66 -0.17
CA VAL A 126 -16.88 -10.04 -0.45
C VAL A 126 -16.92 -9.59 -1.90
N GLU A 127 -17.85 -10.15 -2.68
CA GLU A 127 -18.09 -9.77 -4.09
C GLU A 127 -16.84 -9.89 -4.99
N GLY A 128 -15.95 -10.85 -4.71
CA GLY A 128 -14.74 -11.10 -5.50
C GLY A 128 -13.52 -10.26 -5.10
N SER A 129 -13.64 -9.50 -4.01
CA SER A 129 -12.52 -8.79 -3.39
C SER A 129 -12.23 -9.41 -2.01
N ALA A 130 -10.96 -9.43 -1.64
CA ALA A 130 -10.43 -9.98 -0.39
C ALA A 130 -9.71 -8.92 0.45
#